data_AF-A0A2V4XGI8-F1
#
_entry.id   AF-A0A2V4XGI8-F1
#
_cell.length_a   1.000
_cell.length_b   1.000
_cell.length_c   1.000
_cell.angle_alpha   90.00
_cell.angle_beta   90.00
_cell.angle_gamma   90.00
#
_symmetry.space_group_name_H-M   'P 1'
#
loop_
_entity.id
_entity.type
_entity.pdbx_description
1 polymer ?
#
loop_
_entity_poly.entity_id
_entity_poly.type
_entity_poly.pdbx_seq_one_letter_code
_entity_poly.pdbx_strand_id
1 'polypeptide(L)'
;MEVNKEAILSKTHYGLNIYAYVLRQYYSGETEPGDSHTLNGEIRNSGQTVLSLSGRNCKPTKNPFNSDKSTLMVKVVDNCAVHTDCEKAIEDGNVFDFAALYFKLSGKELLDKLNEVLHLQIGEKNGFYNQDEVIFTELEPEIVKPKAPVFSYYKKPVTNVVPTKEITLIEVYNLIQGNEYASSTSTLRSIQDEKEARKYKAFNFDYVTFSGAFSKRNDKHLKKHSGLLTIDFDHISNISEIKEELLKDNYFETELLFTSPSGDGLKWIISMELTKVKHQDYFKAVANYIQHTYNLEVDGCGKDISRACFLPHDPNVFINPKYL
;
A
#
# COMPACT_ATOMS: atom_id res chain seq x y z
N MET A 1 18.75 -20.78 1.03
CA MET A 1 19.06 -19.63 1.91
C MET A 1 19.32 -20.16 3.31
N GLU A 2 20.46 -19.83 3.92
CA GLU A 2 20.81 -20.24 5.28
C GLU A 2 20.01 -19.43 6.33
N VAL A 3 19.75 -20.02 7.50
CA VAL A 3 19.07 -19.31 8.60
C VAL A 3 19.98 -18.21 9.15
N ASN A 4 19.59 -16.95 8.98
CA ASN A 4 20.29 -15.78 9.52
C ASN A 4 19.29 -14.70 10.00
N LYS A 5 19.79 -13.65 10.65
CA LYS A 5 18.96 -12.60 11.25
C LYS A 5 18.11 -11.88 10.20
N GLU A 6 18.69 -11.54 9.07
CA GLU A 6 18.04 -10.82 7.97
C GLU A 6 16.88 -11.63 7.38
N ALA A 7 17.10 -12.93 7.16
CA ALA A 7 16.09 -13.87 6.68
C ALA A 7 14.91 -13.98 7.67
N ILE A 8 15.20 -14.05 8.96
CA ILE A 8 14.17 -14.10 10.01
C ILE A 8 13.38 -12.78 10.07
N LEU A 9 14.04 -11.63 10.05
CA LEU A 9 13.36 -10.32 10.09
C LEU A 9 12.43 -10.12 8.88
N SER A 10 12.86 -10.54 7.68
CA SER A 10 12.05 -10.41 6.46
C SER A 10 10.75 -11.22 6.51
N LYS A 11 10.73 -12.35 7.21
CA LYS A 11 9.55 -13.23 7.37
C LYS A 11 8.72 -12.96 8.62
N THR A 12 9.19 -12.10 9.53
CA THR A 12 8.54 -11.87 10.83
C THR A 12 8.05 -10.43 11.01
N HIS A 13 7.86 -9.71 9.91
CA HIS A 13 7.47 -8.30 9.90
C HIS A 13 8.41 -7.46 10.77
N TYR A 14 9.70 -7.49 10.40
CA TYR A 14 10.79 -6.80 11.11
C TYR A 14 11.00 -7.29 12.55
N GLY A 15 10.47 -8.46 12.92
CA GLY A 15 10.58 -9.04 14.27
C GLY A 15 9.37 -8.81 15.17
N LEU A 16 8.34 -8.08 14.74
CA LEU A 16 7.13 -7.88 15.54
C LEU A 16 6.41 -9.20 15.84
N ASN A 17 6.41 -10.15 14.90
CA ASN A 17 5.81 -11.47 15.12
C ASN A 17 6.57 -12.29 16.18
N ILE A 18 7.87 -12.05 16.36
CA ILE A 18 8.67 -12.73 17.40
C ILE A 18 8.31 -12.17 18.78
N TYR A 19 8.24 -10.83 18.94
CA TYR A 19 7.77 -10.24 20.19
C TYR A 19 6.37 -10.75 20.54
N ALA A 20 5.44 -10.73 19.58
CA ALA A 20 4.09 -11.22 19.79
C ALA A 20 4.07 -12.71 20.16
N TYR A 21 4.90 -13.53 19.51
CA TYR A 21 5.03 -14.94 19.87
C TYR A 21 5.47 -15.11 21.32
N VAL A 22 6.54 -14.42 21.74
CA VAL A 22 7.09 -14.52 23.10
C VAL A 22 6.07 -14.05 24.14
N LEU A 23 5.44 -12.89 23.93
CA LEU A 23 4.43 -12.37 24.88
C LEU A 23 3.22 -13.31 25.00
N ARG A 24 2.80 -13.97 23.90
CA ARG A 24 1.71 -14.96 23.94
C ARG A 24 2.06 -16.19 24.78
N GLN A 25 3.35 -16.51 24.98
CA GLN A 25 3.74 -17.61 25.87
C GLN A 25 3.52 -17.28 27.35
N TYR A 26 3.53 -16.00 27.72
CA TYR A 26 3.26 -15.53 29.08
C TYR A 26 1.78 -15.24 29.33
N TYR A 27 1.07 -14.78 28.31
CA TYR A 27 -0.32 -14.29 28.44
C TYR A 27 -1.36 -15.17 27.74
N SER A 28 -1.07 -16.45 27.53
CA SER A 28 -2.05 -17.39 26.96
C SER A 28 -3.21 -17.64 27.93
N GLY A 29 -4.30 -16.86 27.84
CA GLY A 29 -5.54 -17.15 28.56
C GLY A 29 -6.35 -15.97 29.12
N GLU A 30 -5.89 -14.72 29.03
CA GLU A 30 -6.66 -13.56 29.51
C GLU A 30 -7.44 -12.90 28.36
N THR A 31 -8.74 -13.18 28.23
CA THR A 31 -9.61 -12.34 27.41
C THR A 31 -9.90 -11.03 28.14
N GLU A 32 -9.64 -9.88 27.52
CA GLU A 32 -10.25 -8.64 27.99
C GLU A 32 -11.78 -8.78 27.90
N PRO A 33 -12.55 -8.38 28.93
CA PRO A 33 -14.00 -8.43 28.87
C PRO A 33 -14.50 -7.38 27.88
N GLY A 34 -14.78 -7.79 26.63
CA GLY A 34 -15.35 -6.89 25.62
C GLY A 34 -15.52 -7.46 24.21
N ASP A 35 -14.64 -8.35 23.75
CA ASP A 35 -14.58 -8.72 22.31
C ASP A 35 -14.97 -10.17 22.02
N SER A 36 -16.23 -10.53 22.29
CA SER A 36 -16.85 -11.74 21.73
C SER A 36 -17.84 -11.37 20.62
N HIS A 37 -17.36 -11.31 19.38
CA HIS A 37 -18.22 -11.36 18.19
C HIS A 37 -18.07 -12.72 17.50
N THR A 38 -19.15 -13.51 17.55
CA THR A 38 -19.28 -14.76 16.79
C THR A 38 -19.68 -14.46 15.34
N LEU A 39 -18.85 -14.87 14.39
CA LEU A 39 -19.26 -15.15 13.02
C LEU A 39 -18.93 -16.62 12.71
N ASN A 40 -19.95 -17.37 12.30
CA ASN A 40 -19.87 -18.71 11.69
C ASN A 40 -19.39 -19.90 12.54
N GLY A 41 -19.72 -19.96 13.83
CA GLY A 41 -19.80 -21.24 14.56
C GLY A 41 -18.51 -22.06 14.72
N GLU A 42 -17.36 -21.58 14.24
CA GLU A 42 -16.04 -22.13 14.55
C GLU A 42 -15.44 -21.34 15.71
N ILE A 43 -15.15 -22.02 16.83
CA ILE A 43 -14.35 -21.45 17.91
C ILE A 43 -12.92 -21.32 17.39
N ARG A 44 -12.62 -20.20 16.73
CA ARG A 44 -11.24 -19.74 16.60
C ARG A 44 -10.88 -19.12 17.94
N ASN A 45 -9.87 -19.65 18.62
CA ASN A 45 -9.25 -18.97 19.75
C ASN A 45 -8.83 -17.57 19.27
N SER A 46 -9.62 -16.55 19.60
CA SER A 46 -9.24 -15.15 19.38
C SER A 46 -8.08 -14.85 20.33
N GLY A 47 -6.86 -15.09 19.86
CA GLY A 47 -5.67 -14.83 20.66
C GLY A 47 -5.65 -13.37 21.10
N GLN A 48 -5.53 -13.13 22.40
CA GLN A 48 -5.43 -11.79 23.01
C GLN A 48 -4.42 -10.90 22.26
N THR A 49 -4.73 -9.61 22.11
CA THR A 49 -3.81 -8.62 21.58
C THR A 49 -2.71 -8.35 22.61
N VAL A 50 -1.50 -8.87 22.37
CA VAL A 50 -0.32 -8.65 23.23
C VAL A 50 0.59 -7.52 22.76
N LEU A 51 0.35 -7.02 21.55
CA LEU A 51 1.04 -5.87 20.94
C LEU A 51 0.04 -5.10 20.09
N SER A 52 -0.03 -3.78 20.30
CA SER A 52 -0.85 -2.87 19.50
C SER A 52 0.06 -1.87 18.81
N LEU A 53 0.16 -1.97 17.48
CA LEU A 53 0.99 -1.10 16.65
C LEU A 53 0.20 0.14 16.23
N SER A 54 0.83 1.31 16.30
CA SER A 54 0.35 2.59 15.77
C SER A 54 1.51 3.27 15.02
N GLY A 55 1.50 3.20 13.69
CA GLY A 55 2.63 3.60 12.86
C GLY A 55 3.85 2.69 13.09
N ARG A 56 5.03 3.28 13.37
CA ARG A 56 6.25 2.53 13.72
C ARG A 56 6.42 2.26 15.22
N ASN A 57 5.48 2.68 16.05
CA ASN A 57 5.55 2.53 17.51
C ASN A 57 4.43 1.63 18.01
N CYS A 58 4.71 0.82 19.02
CA CYS A 58 3.69 0.11 19.76
C CYS A 58 3.25 0.93 20.98
N LYS A 59 1.98 0.78 21.38
CA LYS A 59 1.53 1.24 22.69
C LYS A 59 2.33 0.52 23.79
N PRO A 60 2.50 1.14 24.98
CA PRO A 60 3.07 0.44 26.13
C PRO A 60 2.39 -0.90 26.33
N THR A 61 3.16 -1.98 26.41
CA THR A 61 2.62 -3.33 26.59
C THR A 61 3.18 -3.99 27.85
N LYS A 62 2.47 -5.01 28.34
CA LYS A 62 2.86 -5.77 29.53
C LYS A 62 4.26 -6.37 29.33
N ASN A 63 5.13 -6.16 30.31
CA ASN A 63 6.47 -6.70 30.35
C ASN A 63 6.50 -7.93 31.27
N PRO A 64 6.64 -9.17 30.74
CA PRO A 64 6.67 -10.37 31.56
C PRO A 64 7.93 -10.47 32.44
N PHE A 65 8.93 -9.64 32.17
CA PHE A 65 10.16 -9.55 32.95
C PHE A 65 10.12 -8.42 34.00
N ASN A 66 8.99 -7.70 34.11
CA ASN A 66 8.77 -6.65 35.12
C ASN A 66 7.38 -6.76 35.76
N SER A 67 7.07 -7.93 36.32
CA SER A 67 5.80 -8.20 37.01
C SER A 67 4.57 -7.80 36.20
N ASP A 68 4.61 -8.01 34.88
CA ASP A 68 3.53 -7.70 33.92
C ASP A 68 3.10 -6.24 33.84
N LYS A 69 3.88 -5.31 34.40
CA LYS A 69 3.63 -3.88 34.26
C LYS A 69 3.75 -3.45 32.80
N SER A 70 2.94 -2.48 32.39
CA SER A 70 2.97 -1.91 31.03
C SER A 70 4.18 -0.98 30.81
N THR A 71 5.37 -1.57 30.79
CA THR A 71 6.66 -0.87 30.76
C THR A 71 7.46 -1.14 29.49
N LEU A 72 7.07 -2.16 28.70
CA LEU A 72 7.73 -2.52 27.46
C LEU A 72 7.25 -1.63 26.32
N MET A 73 8.17 -0.88 25.73
CA MET A 73 7.92 -0.01 24.58
C MET A 73 8.63 -0.57 23.34
N VAL A 74 7.86 -1.07 22.36
CA VAL A 74 8.41 -1.64 21.12
C VAL A 74 8.24 -0.66 19.96
N LYS A 75 9.24 -0.53 19.08
CA LYS A 75 9.17 0.26 17.85
C LYS A 75 10.03 -0.34 16.75
N VAL A 76 9.76 0.00 15.49
CA VAL A 76 10.57 -0.45 14.34
C VAL A 76 11.54 0.65 13.92
N VAL A 77 12.84 0.36 13.99
CA VAL A 77 13.95 1.24 13.56
C VAL A 77 14.82 0.44 12.59
N ASP A 78 15.13 1.02 11.43
CA ASP A 78 15.99 0.39 10.40
C ASP A 78 15.61 -1.07 10.07
N ASN A 79 14.31 -1.32 9.83
CA ASN A 79 13.75 -2.65 9.53
C ASN A 79 13.98 -3.71 10.62
N CYS A 80 14.22 -3.28 11.87
CA CYS A 80 14.31 -4.15 13.03
C CYS A 80 13.45 -3.62 14.18
N ALA A 81 12.65 -4.49 14.79
CA ALA A 81 11.88 -4.17 15.97
C ALA A 81 12.81 -4.13 17.20
N VAL A 82 12.81 -2.99 17.87
CA VAL A 82 13.59 -2.70 19.09
C VAL A 82 12.66 -2.40 20.25
N HIS A 83 13.12 -2.65 21.46
CA HIS A 83 12.39 -2.34 22.68
C HIS A 83 13.21 -1.47 23.62
N THR A 84 12.48 -0.69 24.42
CA THR A 84 13.01 -0.02 25.61
C THR A 84 12.11 -0.33 26.80
N ASP A 85 12.68 -0.34 28.00
CA ASP A 85 11.92 -0.48 29.25
C ASP A 85 11.99 0.82 30.05
N CYS A 86 10.82 1.45 30.27
CA CYS A 86 10.77 2.72 30.99
C CYS A 86 11.17 2.61 32.47
N GLU A 87 11.12 1.42 33.07
CA GLU A 87 11.59 1.14 34.43
C GLU A 87 12.95 0.43 34.47
N LYS A 88 13.55 0.13 33.31
CA LYS A 88 14.85 -0.54 33.16
C LYS A 88 14.96 -1.89 33.88
N ALA A 89 13.88 -2.67 33.94
CA ALA A 89 13.92 -4.04 34.44
C ALA A 89 14.57 -5.00 33.43
N ILE A 90 14.51 -4.67 32.13
CA ILE A 90 15.33 -5.25 31.07
C ILE A 90 16.15 -4.17 30.37
N GLU A 91 17.31 -4.55 29.82
CA GLU A 91 18.12 -3.65 29.01
C GLU A 91 17.43 -3.36 27.67
N ASP A 92 17.62 -2.15 27.15
CA ASP A 92 17.15 -1.78 25.82
C ASP A 92 17.83 -2.67 24.77
N GLY A 93 17.06 -3.19 23.83
CA GLY A 93 17.58 -4.17 22.87
C GLY A 93 16.69 -4.35 21.65
N ASN A 94 17.05 -5.32 20.82
CA ASN A 94 16.27 -5.70 19.65
C ASN A 94 15.44 -6.96 19.91
N VAL A 95 14.69 -7.37 18.88
CA VAL A 95 13.84 -8.56 18.91
C VAL A 95 14.56 -9.84 19.30
N PHE A 96 15.81 -10.02 18.87
CA PHE A 96 16.59 -11.21 19.19
C PHE A 96 17.03 -11.20 20.65
N ASP A 97 17.35 -10.03 21.20
CA ASP A 97 17.69 -9.88 22.62
C ASP A 97 16.48 -10.23 23.49
N PHE A 98 15.29 -9.76 23.10
CA PHE A 98 14.04 -10.10 23.79
C PHE A 98 13.69 -11.58 23.68
N ALA A 99 13.87 -12.19 22.50
CA ALA A 99 13.67 -13.62 22.31
C ALA A 99 14.68 -14.45 23.13
N ALA A 100 15.92 -14.00 23.25
CA ALA A 100 16.94 -14.63 24.07
C ALA A 100 16.55 -14.65 25.57
N LEU A 101 15.88 -13.60 26.07
CA LEU A 101 15.37 -13.58 27.45
C LEU A 101 14.35 -14.69 27.70
N TYR A 102 13.52 -15.04 26.71
CA TYR A 102 12.52 -16.11 26.83
C TYR A 102 13.12 -17.50 26.59
N PHE A 103 13.75 -17.71 25.43
CA PHE A 103 14.28 -19.03 25.04
C PHE A 103 15.56 -19.41 25.78
N LYS A 104 16.25 -18.45 26.41
CA LYS A 104 17.58 -18.63 27.02
C LYS A 104 18.62 -19.18 26.04
N LEU A 105 18.49 -18.79 24.77
CA LEU A 105 19.39 -19.15 23.67
C LEU A 105 20.01 -17.90 23.06
N SER A 106 21.13 -18.07 22.35
CA SER A 106 21.80 -16.99 21.61
C SER A 106 22.43 -17.50 20.32
N GLY A 107 22.93 -16.59 19.48
CA GLY A 107 23.63 -16.96 18.24
C GLY A 107 22.77 -17.83 17.32
N LYS A 108 23.39 -18.82 16.66
CA LYS A 108 22.72 -19.67 15.65
C LYS A 108 21.60 -20.53 16.24
N GLU A 109 21.77 -21.05 17.45
CA GLU A 109 20.76 -21.86 18.13
C GLU A 109 19.44 -21.11 18.34
N LEU A 110 19.51 -19.82 18.67
CA LEU A 110 18.32 -18.98 18.78
C LEU A 110 17.63 -18.80 17.42
N LEU A 111 18.41 -18.59 16.36
CA LEU A 111 17.87 -18.40 15.01
C LEU A 111 17.19 -19.67 14.50
N ASP A 112 17.82 -20.82 14.70
CA ASP A 112 17.25 -22.12 14.35
C ASP A 112 15.96 -22.37 15.16
N LYS A 113 15.96 -22.03 16.45
CA LYS A 113 14.76 -22.16 17.29
C LYS A 113 13.62 -21.26 16.81
N LEU A 114 13.92 -20.02 16.42
CA LEU A 114 12.92 -19.10 15.87
C LEU A 114 12.38 -19.59 14.51
N ASN A 115 13.24 -20.14 13.65
CA ASN A 115 12.85 -20.73 12.38
C ASN A 115 11.89 -21.93 12.58
N GLU A 116 12.17 -22.78 13.57
CA GLU A 116 11.34 -23.92 13.96
C GLU A 116 9.97 -23.48 14.52
N VAL A 117 9.95 -22.68 15.59
CA VAL A 117 8.71 -22.37 16.34
C VAL A 117 7.76 -21.43 15.60
N LEU A 118 8.28 -20.65 14.65
CA LEU A 118 7.49 -19.78 13.79
C LEU A 118 7.24 -20.39 12.40
N HIS A 119 7.72 -21.62 12.16
CA HIS A 119 7.58 -22.33 10.89
C HIS A 119 8.03 -21.51 9.67
N LEU A 120 9.18 -20.84 9.78
CA LEU A 120 9.65 -19.90 8.73
C LEU A 120 10.20 -20.63 7.49
N GLN A 121 10.53 -21.92 7.63
CA GLN A 121 11.06 -22.82 6.57
C GLN A 121 12.30 -22.27 5.88
N ILE A 122 13.15 -21.54 6.61
CA ILE A 122 14.42 -21.05 6.10
C ILE A 122 15.42 -22.22 6.15
N GLY A 123 16.08 -22.51 5.02
CA GLY A 123 17.08 -23.56 4.93
C GLY A 123 16.56 -24.96 4.57
N GLU A 124 15.25 -25.17 4.48
CA GLU A 124 14.66 -26.46 4.07
C GLU A 124 14.57 -26.59 2.54
N LYS A 125 15.10 -27.68 1.98
CA LYS A 125 14.93 -28.05 0.56
C LYS A 125 13.74 -29.02 0.45
N ASN A 126 12.58 -28.53 0.00
CA ASN A 126 11.44 -29.40 -0.29
C ASN A 126 11.72 -30.26 -1.53
N GLY A 127 11.90 -31.56 -1.33
CA GLY A 127 12.37 -32.55 -2.32
C GLY A 127 11.41 -32.95 -3.43
N PHE A 128 10.50 -32.07 -3.88
CA PHE A 128 9.55 -32.37 -4.97
C PHE A 128 10.03 -31.97 -6.37
N TYR A 129 11.15 -31.24 -6.50
CA TYR A 129 11.74 -30.89 -7.79
C TYR A 129 13.24 -31.20 -7.78
N ASN A 130 13.59 -32.47 -7.96
CA ASN A 130 14.96 -32.89 -8.28
C ASN A 130 14.94 -33.65 -9.62
N GLN A 131 15.29 -32.94 -10.70
CA GLN A 131 15.98 -33.57 -11.83
C GLN A 131 17.17 -32.69 -12.18
N ASP A 132 18.33 -33.30 -11.96
CA ASP A 132 19.66 -33.12 -12.54
C ASP A 132 20.18 -31.70 -12.79
N GLU A 133 21.31 -31.43 -12.12
CA GLU A 133 22.18 -30.28 -12.27
C GLU A 133 22.55 -30.04 -13.75
N VAL A 134 21.81 -29.15 -14.39
CA VAL A 134 22.38 -28.25 -15.38
C VAL A 134 22.88 -27.06 -14.60
N ILE A 135 24.18 -26.78 -14.69
CA ILE A 135 24.79 -25.55 -14.17
C ILE A 135 24.07 -24.37 -14.84
N PHE A 136 23.05 -23.84 -14.18
CA PHE A 136 22.59 -22.49 -14.43
C PHE A 136 23.39 -21.62 -13.48
N THR A 137 24.28 -20.81 -14.03
CA THR A 137 24.59 -19.52 -13.41
C THR A 137 23.25 -18.86 -13.09
N GLU A 138 22.83 -18.88 -11.81
CA GLU A 138 21.71 -18.05 -11.37
C GLU A 138 22.16 -16.61 -11.60
N LEU A 139 21.70 -16.04 -12.71
CA LEU A 139 21.54 -14.60 -12.83
C LEU A 139 20.83 -14.17 -11.55
N GLU A 140 21.35 -13.12 -10.90
CA GLU A 140 20.67 -12.44 -9.80
C GLU A 140 19.17 -12.43 -10.07
N PRO A 141 18.30 -12.79 -9.09
CA PRO A 141 16.86 -12.87 -9.36
C PRO A 141 16.46 -11.55 -10.01
N GLU A 142 16.11 -11.60 -11.29
CA GLU A 142 15.58 -10.45 -11.98
C GLU A 142 14.45 -9.95 -11.08
N ILE A 143 14.56 -8.69 -10.64
CA ILE A 143 13.44 -8.02 -9.99
C ILE A 143 12.34 -8.04 -11.04
N VAL A 144 11.46 -9.07 -11.00
CA VAL A 144 10.32 -9.15 -11.89
C VAL A 144 9.38 -8.05 -11.41
N LYS A 145 9.58 -6.86 -11.96
CA LYS A 145 8.76 -5.69 -11.67
C LYS A 145 7.31 -6.13 -11.85
N PRO A 146 6.42 -5.87 -10.87
CA PRO A 146 5.02 -6.21 -11.01
C PRO A 146 4.50 -5.65 -12.33
N LYS A 147 3.78 -6.49 -13.07
CA LYS A 147 3.19 -6.09 -14.35
C LYS A 147 2.28 -4.87 -14.10
N ALA A 148 2.58 -3.77 -14.78
CA ALA A 148 1.81 -2.54 -14.64
C ALA A 148 0.32 -2.78 -14.98
N PRO A 149 -0.62 -2.19 -14.22
CA PRO A 149 -2.04 -2.25 -14.53
C PRO A 149 -2.34 -1.72 -15.94
N VAL A 150 -3.35 -2.32 -16.56
CA VAL A 150 -3.78 -1.99 -17.93
C VAL A 150 -5.23 -1.52 -17.90
N PHE A 151 -5.52 -0.49 -18.68
CA PHE A 151 -6.85 0.13 -18.77
C PHE A 151 -7.03 0.82 -20.13
N SER A 152 -8.24 1.33 -20.38
CA SER A 152 -8.56 1.94 -21.68
C SER A 152 -8.04 3.36 -21.83
N TYR A 153 -7.44 3.64 -22.99
CA TYR A 153 -7.05 4.97 -23.46
C TYR A 153 -7.97 5.44 -24.60
N TYR A 154 -8.28 6.73 -24.58
CA TYR A 154 -9.19 7.37 -25.51
C TYR A 154 -8.54 8.64 -26.06
N LYS A 155 -8.46 8.74 -27.38
CA LYS A 155 -8.06 9.97 -28.05
C LYS A 155 -9.19 11.00 -27.95
N LYS A 156 -8.83 12.25 -27.64
CA LYS A 156 -9.73 13.41 -27.62
C LYS A 156 -10.63 13.50 -28.86
N PRO A 157 -11.83 14.11 -28.75
CA PRO A 157 -12.44 14.71 -27.55
C PRO A 157 -13.05 13.68 -26.57
N VAL A 158 -13.49 14.12 -25.39
CA VAL A 158 -14.12 13.26 -24.35
C VAL A 158 -15.40 12.55 -24.79
N THR A 159 -16.03 13.02 -25.88
CA THR A 159 -17.18 12.39 -26.52
C THR A 159 -16.81 11.12 -27.30
N ASN A 160 -15.52 10.89 -27.58
CA ASN A 160 -15.05 9.61 -28.12
C ASN A 160 -15.10 8.54 -27.04
N VAL A 161 -16.18 7.76 -27.01
CA VAL A 161 -16.44 6.75 -25.97
C VAL A 161 -15.96 5.35 -26.35
N VAL A 162 -15.40 5.14 -27.53
CA VAL A 162 -14.78 3.87 -27.94
C VAL A 162 -13.27 3.97 -27.70
N PRO A 163 -12.66 3.05 -26.93
CA PRO A 163 -11.24 3.15 -26.62
C PRO A 163 -10.39 2.97 -27.87
N THR A 164 -9.35 3.78 -27.99
CA THR A 164 -8.38 3.69 -29.08
C THR A 164 -7.48 2.47 -28.90
N LYS A 165 -7.05 2.22 -27.66
CA LYS A 165 -6.24 1.07 -27.26
C LYS A 165 -6.35 0.82 -25.75
N GLU A 166 -5.83 -0.31 -25.32
CA GLU A 166 -5.44 -0.51 -23.93
C GLU A 166 -4.02 0.05 -23.73
N ILE A 167 -3.76 0.61 -22.56
CA ILE A 167 -2.48 1.24 -22.20
C ILE A 167 -2.09 0.84 -20.78
N THR A 168 -0.79 0.79 -20.50
CA THR A 168 -0.24 0.52 -19.16
C THR A 168 -0.12 1.80 -18.33
N LEU A 169 -0.06 1.63 -17.01
CA LEU A 169 0.22 2.74 -16.08
C LEU A 169 1.56 3.45 -16.37
N ILE A 170 2.60 2.70 -16.76
CA ILE A 170 3.93 3.24 -17.10
C ILE A 170 3.87 4.09 -18.37
N GLU A 171 3.15 3.64 -19.41
CA GLU A 171 2.97 4.43 -20.62
C GLU A 171 2.24 5.75 -20.31
N VAL A 172 1.21 5.73 -19.44
CA VAL A 172 0.53 6.96 -19.02
C VAL A 172 1.44 7.89 -18.22
N TYR A 173 2.26 7.34 -17.31
CA TYR A 173 3.27 8.11 -16.60
C TYR A 173 4.20 8.84 -17.57
N ASN A 174 4.71 8.15 -18.59
CA ASN A 174 5.58 8.74 -19.60
C ASN A 174 4.86 9.81 -20.44
N LEU A 175 3.58 9.61 -20.77
CA LEU A 175 2.77 10.61 -21.48
C LEU A 175 2.54 11.89 -20.65
N ILE A 176 2.29 11.74 -19.35
CA ILE A 176 2.08 12.88 -18.44
C ILE A 176 3.39 13.62 -18.17
N GLN A 177 4.48 12.89 -17.92
CA GLN A 177 5.80 13.47 -17.65
C GLN A 177 6.38 14.15 -18.91
N GLY A 178 6.18 13.54 -20.06
CA GLY A 178 6.66 14.03 -21.35
C GLY A 178 5.92 15.28 -21.84
N ASN A 179 6.44 15.90 -22.91
CA ASN A 179 5.95 17.17 -23.41
C ASN A 179 4.71 17.07 -24.33
N GLU A 180 4.16 15.87 -24.54
CA GLU A 180 3.04 15.65 -25.49
C GLU A 180 1.83 16.55 -25.19
N TYR A 181 1.54 16.76 -23.90
CA TYR A 181 0.41 17.58 -23.46
C TYR A 181 0.81 18.99 -23.00
N ALA A 182 2.08 19.39 -23.13
CA ALA A 182 2.58 20.65 -22.57
C ALA A 182 1.87 21.88 -23.15
N SER A 183 1.71 21.93 -24.48
CA SER A 183 1.04 23.04 -25.16
C SER A 183 -0.45 23.14 -24.78
N SER A 184 -1.17 22.02 -24.76
CA SER A 184 -2.58 21.99 -24.38
C SER A 184 -2.80 22.32 -22.90
N THR A 185 -1.92 21.84 -22.02
CA THR A 185 -1.95 22.17 -20.58
C THR A 185 -1.68 23.65 -20.34
N SER A 186 -0.64 24.22 -20.96
CA SER A 186 -0.35 25.66 -20.86
C SER A 186 -1.50 26.50 -21.41
N THR A 187 -2.09 26.10 -22.54
CA THR A 187 -3.23 26.82 -23.13
C THR A 187 -4.43 26.79 -22.18
N LEU A 188 -4.79 25.60 -21.67
CA LEU A 188 -5.90 25.45 -20.71
C LEU A 188 -5.72 26.37 -19.49
N ARG A 189 -4.53 26.39 -18.90
CA ARG A 189 -4.22 27.19 -17.70
C ARG A 189 -4.21 28.70 -17.96
N SER A 190 -4.12 29.13 -19.21
CA SER A 190 -4.19 30.55 -19.58
C SER A 190 -5.63 31.07 -19.74
N ILE A 191 -6.61 30.17 -19.91
CA ILE A 191 -8.02 30.54 -20.11
C ILE A 191 -8.63 30.96 -18.76
N GLN A 192 -9.09 32.21 -18.66
CA GLN A 192 -9.69 32.76 -17.45
C GLN A 192 -11.17 32.40 -17.29
N ASP A 193 -11.91 32.30 -18.40
CA ASP A 193 -13.32 31.93 -18.33
C ASP A 193 -13.49 30.42 -18.06
N GLU A 194 -14.14 30.07 -16.96
CA GLU A 194 -14.30 28.68 -16.53
C GLU A 194 -15.07 27.81 -17.54
N LYS A 195 -16.04 28.40 -18.27
CA LYS A 195 -16.84 27.64 -19.26
C LYS A 195 -15.99 27.35 -20.49
N GLU A 196 -15.21 28.32 -20.95
CA GLU A 196 -14.24 28.13 -22.02
C GLU A 196 -13.16 27.13 -21.63
N ALA A 197 -12.61 27.21 -20.42
CA ALA A 197 -11.62 26.27 -19.91
C ALA A 197 -12.17 24.84 -19.85
N ARG A 198 -13.40 24.67 -19.33
CA ARG A 198 -14.09 23.37 -19.29
C ARG A 198 -14.32 22.81 -20.70
N LYS A 199 -14.74 23.64 -21.65
CA LYS A 199 -14.93 23.25 -23.05
C LYS A 199 -13.58 22.87 -23.68
N TYR A 200 -12.56 23.71 -23.53
CA TYR A 200 -11.22 23.43 -24.04
C TYR A 200 -10.68 22.10 -23.52
N LYS A 201 -10.78 21.86 -22.20
CA LYS A 201 -10.38 20.61 -21.55
C LYS A 201 -11.07 19.39 -22.17
N ALA A 202 -12.39 19.45 -22.34
CA ALA A 202 -13.18 18.36 -22.91
C ALA A 202 -12.84 18.04 -24.38
N PHE A 203 -12.38 19.03 -25.15
CA PHE A 203 -12.08 18.86 -26.57
C PHE A 203 -10.60 18.56 -26.87
N ASN A 204 -9.68 18.99 -26.01
CA ASN A 204 -8.24 19.02 -26.35
C ASN A 204 -7.37 18.00 -25.61
N PHE A 205 -7.93 17.27 -24.64
CA PHE A 205 -7.18 16.31 -23.83
C PHE A 205 -7.61 14.88 -24.13
N ASP A 206 -6.62 14.03 -24.35
CA ASP A 206 -6.83 12.59 -24.28
C ASP A 206 -7.11 12.20 -22.84
N TYR A 207 -7.68 11.01 -22.67
CA TYR A 207 -8.09 10.57 -21.35
C TYR A 207 -8.05 9.05 -21.23
N VAL A 208 -8.04 8.58 -19.99
CA VAL A 208 -8.03 7.16 -19.63
C VAL A 208 -9.13 6.85 -18.63
N THR A 209 -9.42 5.57 -18.46
CA THR A 209 -10.30 5.07 -17.39
C THR A 209 -9.48 4.20 -16.45
N PHE A 210 -8.70 4.79 -15.55
CA PHE A 210 -7.73 4.05 -14.72
C PHE A 210 -8.31 2.80 -14.07
N SER A 211 -9.58 2.82 -13.65
CA SER A 211 -10.25 1.69 -12.98
C SER A 211 -10.50 0.48 -13.89
N GLY A 212 -10.38 0.57 -15.21
CA GLY A 212 -10.57 -0.61 -16.07
C GLY A 212 -10.42 -0.43 -17.58
N ALA A 213 -10.44 -1.58 -18.25
CA ALA A 213 -10.52 -1.71 -19.69
C ALA A 213 -11.97 -1.99 -20.13
N PHE A 214 -12.40 -1.33 -21.21
CA PHE A 214 -13.78 -1.33 -21.67
C PHE A 214 -13.88 -1.69 -23.16
N SER A 215 -15.06 -2.09 -23.63
CA SER A 215 -15.39 -2.07 -25.07
C SER A 215 -15.97 -0.72 -25.51
N LYS A 216 -16.60 -0.01 -24.57
CA LYS A 216 -17.12 1.36 -24.70
C LYS A 216 -17.16 1.99 -23.31
N ARG A 217 -16.93 3.29 -23.17
CA ARG A 217 -16.91 4.01 -21.90
C ARG A 217 -18.29 4.01 -21.24
N ASN A 218 -18.55 2.98 -20.45
CA ASN A 218 -19.76 2.77 -19.65
C ASN A 218 -19.49 1.57 -18.72
N ASP A 219 -19.94 1.63 -17.47
CA ASP A 219 -19.74 0.56 -16.49
C ASP A 219 -20.29 -0.80 -16.97
N LYS A 220 -21.38 -0.81 -17.76
CA LYS A 220 -21.96 -2.04 -18.35
C LYS A 220 -21.08 -2.69 -19.43
N HIS A 221 -20.09 -1.95 -19.93
CA HIS A 221 -19.18 -2.39 -20.99
C HIS A 221 -17.76 -2.62 -20.46
N LEU A 222 -17.61 -2.78 -19.14
CA LEU A 222 -16.36 -3.18 -18.49
C LEU A 222 -15.96 -4.58 -18.99
N LYS A 223 -14.76 -4.68 -19.56
CA LYS A 223 -14.14 -5.97 -19.89
C LYS A 223 -13.39 -6.52 -18.70
N LYS A 224 -12.59 -5.67 -18.06
CA LYS A 224 -11.72 -6.04 -16.94
C LYS A 224 -11.41 -4.83 -16.08
N HIS A 225 -11.56 -4.97 -14.78
CA HIS A 225 -11.12 -3.96 -13.82
C HIS A 225 -9.59 -4.01 -13.67
N SER A 226 -8.93 -2.86 -13.59
CA SER A 226 -7.46 -2.76 -13.52
C SER A 226 -6.90 -3.04 -12.12
N GLY A 227 -7.74 -2.87 -11.09
CA GLY A 227 -7.35 -2.90 -9.68
C GLY A 227 -6.95 -1.52 -9.16
N LEU A 228 -7.21 -0.45 -9.92
CA LEU A 228 -6.95 0.92 -9.55
C LEU A 228 -8.23 1.67 -9.22
N LEU A 229 -8.11 2.67 -8.36
CA LEU A 229 -9.14 3.67 -8.08
C LEU A 229 -8.55 5.07 -8.31
N THR A 230 -9.32 5.96 -8.94
CA THR A 230 -8.95 7.37 -9.09
C THR A 230 -9.70 8.22 -8.09
N ILE A 231 -8.95 8.97 -7.30
CA ILE A 231 -9.44 10.01 -6.41
C ILE A 231 -9.11 11.35 -7.05
N ASP A 232 -10.13 12.20 -7.12
CA ASP A 232 -10.04 13.50 -7.74
C ASP A 232 -10.22 14.58 -6.68
N PHE A 233 -9.23 15.46 -6.59
CA PHE A 233 -9.23 16.62 -5.71
C PHE A 233 -9.22 17.88 -6.56
N ASP A 234 -10.24 18.70 -6.42
CA ASP A 234 -10.33 20.01 -7.06
C ASP A 234 -10.09 21.13 -6.03
N HIS A 235 -9.61 22.28 -6.51
CA HIS A 235 -9.43 23.52 -5.73
C HIS A 235 -8.55 23.38 -4.48
N ILE A 236 -7.41 22.70 -4.63
CA ILE A 236 -6.38 22.62 -3.58
C ILE A 236 -5.53 23.89 -3.57
N SER A 237 -5.40 24.53 -2.41
CA SER A 237 -4.51 25.69 -2.20
C SER A 237 -3.03 25.32 -2.10
N ASN A 238 -2.69 24.22 -1.40
CA ASN A 238 -1.31 23.81 -1.10
C ASN A 238 -0.93 22.50 -1.81
N ILE A 239 -0.93 22.50 -3.15
CA ILE A 239 -0.74 21.29 -3.97
C ILE A 239 0.51 20.48 -3.57
N SER A 240 1.65 21.15 -3.37
CA SER A 240 2.90 20.47 -3.02
C SER A 240 2.85 19.77 -1.66
N GLU A 241 2.28 20.43 -0.64
CA GLU A 241 2.17 19.88 0.71
C GLU A 241 1.23 18.68 0.74
N ILE A 242 0.03 18.82 0.16
CA ILE A 242 -0.95 17.72 0.09
C ILE A 242 -0.38 16.56 -0.71
N LYS A 243 0.33 16.83 -1.81
CA LYS A 243 0.99 15.78 -2.58
C LYS A 243 1.97 14.98 -1.72
N GLU A 244 2.77 15.64 -0.88
CA GLU A 244 3.68 14.95 0.04
C GLU A 244 2.93 14.15 1.12
N GLU A 245 1.84 14.68 1.66
CA GLU A 245 1.00 13.98 2.65
C GLU A 245 0.39 12.71 2.07
N LEU A 246 -0.21 12.80 0.88
CA LEU A 246 -0.80 11.64 0.18
C LEU A 246 0.24 10.57 -0.16
N LEU A 247 1.47 10.95 -0.51
CA LEU A 247 2.56 10.01 -0.75
C LEU A 247 3.04 9.29 0.53
N LYS A 248 2.79 9.89 1.70
CA LYS A 248 3.12 9.33 3.02
C LYS A 248 1.90 8.67 3.68
N ASP A 249 0.79 8.52 2.97
CA ASP A 249 -0.43 7.88 3.48
C ASP A 249 -0.14 6.46 3.98
N ASN A 250 -0.68 6.11 5.15
CA ASN A 250 -0.40 4.84 5.82
C ASN A 250 -1.29 3.68 5.35
N TYR A 251 -2.42 3.97 4.71
CA TYR A 251 -3.44 2.98 4.35
C TYR A 251 -3.47 2.71 2.85
N PHE A 252 -3.17 3.71 2.03
CA PHE A 252 -3.27 3.60 0.58
C PHE A 252 -1.92 3.71 -0.08
N GLU A 253 -1.59 2.67 -0.85
CA GLU A 253 -0.41 2.71 -1.70
C GLU A 253 -0.70 3.58 -2.93
N THR A 254 0.06 4.67 -3.06
CA THR A 254 -0.01 5.53 -4.24
C THR A 254 0.60 4.81 -5.44
N GLU A 255 -0.17 4.66 -6.52
CA GLU A 255 0.28 4.08 -7.78
C GLU A 255 0.72 5.14 -8.78
N LEU A 256 -0.02 6.25 -8.84
CA LEU A 256 0.29 7.43 -9.66
C LEU A 256 -0.30 8.68 -9.00
N LEU A 257 0.42 9.80 -9.01
CA LEU A 257 -0.06 11.07 -8.47
C LEU A 257 0.44 12.26 -9.30
N PHE A 258 -0.48 13.04 -9.85
CA PHE A 258 -0.16 14.18 -10.71
C PHE A 258 -1.13 15.34 -10.53
N THR A 259 -0.68 16.51 -10.95
CA THR A 259 -1.44 17.77 -10.96
C THR A 259 -2.51 17.73 -12.05
N SER A 260 -3.73 18.13 -11.71
CA SER A 260 -4.86 18.15 -12.65
C SER A 260 -4.58 19.05 -13.86
N PRO A 261 -5.31 18.87 -14.99
CA PRO A 261 -5.13 19.72 -16.17
C PRO A 261 -5.29 21.21 -15.90
N SER A 262 -6.24 21.58 -15.05
CA SER A 262 -6.51 22.97 -14.66
C SER A 262 -5.40 23.58 -13.79
N GLY A 263 -4.58 22.74 -13.13
CA GLY A 263 -3.44 23.18 -12.34
C GLY A 263 -3.74 23.48 -10.87
N ASP A 264 -5.01 23.41 -10.45
CA ASP A 264 -5.51 23.74 -9.12
C ASP A 264 -6.02 22.50 -8.35
N GLY A 265 -5.62 21.30 -8.77
CA GLY A 265 -6.09 20.05 -8.18
C GLY A 265 -5.10 18.90 -8.35
N LEU A 266 -5.41 17.75 -7.76
CA LEU A 266 -4.60 16.53 -7.81
C LEU A 266 -5.44 15.35 -8.29
N LYS A 267 -4.82 14.47 -9.08
CA LYS A 267 -5.36 13.15 -9.41
C LYS A 267 -4.53 12.11 -8.68
N TRP A 268 -5.13 11.43 -7.71
CA TRP A 268 -4.48 10.41 -6.90
C TRP A 268 -5.00 9.03 -7.25
N ILE A 269 -4.13 8.20 -7.82
CA ILE A 269 -4.48 6.84 -8.23
C ILE A 269 -3.89 5.89 -7.19
N ILE A 270 -4.77 5.09 -6.59
CA ILE A 270 -4.42 4.12 -5.53
C ILE A 270 -4.80 2.71 -5.97
N SER A 271 -4.16 1.71 -5.36
CA SER A 271 -4.53 0.32 -5.53
C SER A 271 -5.82 -0.02 -4.77
N MET A 272 -6.58 -0.99 -5.27
CA MET A 272 -7.77 -1.51 -4.59
C MET A 272 -7.89 -3.03 -4.70
N GLU A 273 -8.26 -3.68 -3.59
CA GLU A 273 -8.52 -5.12 -3.55
C GLU A 273 -9.97 -5.44 -3.89
N LEU A 274 -10.21 -5.79 -5.15
CA LEU A 274 -11.55 -6.10 -5.68
C LEU A 274 -12.21 -7.35 -5.07
N THR A 275 -11.43 -8.23 -4.44
CA THR A 275 -11.93 -9.50 -3.88
C THR A 275 -12.74 -9.31 -2.60
N LYS A 276 -12.61 -8.16 -1.93
CA LYS A 276 -13.21 -7.90 -0.62
C LYS A 276 -14.40 -6.93 -0.69
N VAL A 277 -14.37 -5.95 -1.59
CA VAL A 277 -15.32 -4.83 -1.59
C VAL A 277 -15.64 -4.38 -3.02
N LYS A 278 -16.88 -3.96 -3.27
CA LYS A 278 -17.27 -3.37 -4.56
C LYS A 278 -16.63 -2.00 -4.75
N HIS A 279 -16.36 -1.62 -6.00
CA HIS A 279 -15.73 -0.34 -6.35
C HIS A 279 -16.39 0.88 -5.68
N GLN A 280 -17.72 1.00 -5.74
CA GLN A 280 -18.45 2.13 -5.18
C GLN A 280 -18.36 2.20 -3.65
N ASP A 281 -18.42 1.06 -2.98
CA ASP A 281 -18.32 0.98 -1.53
C ASP A 281 -16.89 1.32 -1.07
N TYR A 282 -15.88 0.85 -1.81
CA TYR A 282 -14.48 1.19 -1.57
C TYR A 282 -14.23 2.69 -1.78
N PHE A 283 -14.73 3.26 -2.87
CA PHE A 283 -14.65 4.70 -3.12
C PHE A 283 -15.28 5.51 -2.00
N LYS A 284 -16.47 5.12 -1.52
CA LYS A 284 -17.13 5.79 -0.39
C LYS A 284 -16.30 5.72 0.89
N ALA A 285 -15.70 4.57 1.19
CA ALA A 285 -14.84 4.40 2.35
C ALA A 285 -13.58 5.28 2.26
N VAL A 286 -12.93 5.31 1.09
CA VAL A 286 -11.76 6.16 0.81
C VAL A 286 -12.12 7.64 0.93
N ALA A 287 -13.23 8.08 0.33
CA ALA A 287 -13.68 9.47 0.42
C ALA A 287 -13.95 9.91 1.87
N ASN A 288 -14.60 9.06 2.67
CA ASN A 288 -14.81 9.33 4.09
C ASN A 288 -13.47 9.43 4.85
N TYR A 289 -12.56 8.50 4.61
CA TYR A 289 -11.23 8.51 5.23
C TYR A 289 -10.48 9.80 4.91
N ILE A 290 -10.47 10.21 3.65
CA ILE A 290 -9.80 11.42 3.19
C ILE A 290 -10.38 12.66 3.86
N GLN A 291 -11.70 12.78 3.93
CA GLN A 291 -12.36 13.89 4.60
C GLN A 291 -11.97 13.96 6.08
N HIS A 292 -11.90 12.83 6.77
CA HIS A 292 -11.56 12.79 8.19
C HIS A 292 -10.06 12.99 8.47
N THR A 293 -9.19 12.55 7.58
CA THR A 293 -7.73 12.56 7.79
C THR A 293 -7.09 13.85 7.28
N TYR A 294 -7.47 14.29 6.08
CA TYR A 294 -6.86 15.43 5.40
C TYR A 294 -7.76 16.67 5.35
N ASN A 295 -9.02 16.55 5.81
CA ASN A 295 -10.03 17.60 5.69
C ASN A 295 -10.21 18.08 4.22
N LEU A 296 -10.09 17.15 3.28
CA LEU A 296 -10.26 17.39 1.85
C LEU A 296 -11.57 16.81 1.35
N GLU A 297 -12.26 17.57 0.52
CA GLU A 297 -13.43 17.10 -0.20
C GLU A 297 -13.01 16.30 -1.44
N VAL A 298 -13.62 15.14 -1.63
CA VAL A 298 -13.44 14.31 -2.82
C VAL A 298 -14.64 14.50 -3.75
N ASP A 299 -14.39 14.77 -5.04
CA ASP A 299 -15.48 14.84 -6.03
C ASP A 299 -16.18 13.47 -6.12
N GLY A 300 -17.47 13.43 -5.77
CA GLY A 300 -18.30 12.23 -5.77
C GLY A 300 -18.43 11.56 -7.15
N CYS A 301 -17.97 12.22 -8.21
CA CYS A 301 -17.98 11.64 -9.55
C CYS A 301 -16.90 10.57 -9.80
N GLY A 302 -15.95 10.35 -8.87
CA GLY A 302 -14.97 9.25 -8.93
C GLY A 302 -15.57 7.85 -8.70
N LYS A 303 -16.86 7.77 -8.34
CA LYS A 303 -17.58 6.51 -8.02
C LYS A 303 -17.79 5.56 -9.21
N ASP A 304 -17.79 6.07 -10.44
CA ASP A 304 -18.11 5.30 -11.64
C ASP A 304 -16.82 4.65 -12.17
N ILE A 305 -16.87 3.35 -12.48
CA ILE A 305 -15.67 2.62 -12.94
C ILE A 305 -15.17 3.18 -14.28
N SER A 306 -16.09 3.65 -15.12
CA SER A 306 -15.81 4.25 -16.43
C SER A 306 -15.49 5.75 -16.39
N ARG A 307 -15.14 6.30 -15.21
CA ARG A 307 -14.79 7.71 -15.05
C ARG A 307 -13.58 8.08 -15.91
N ALA A 308 -13.76 9.13 -16.72
CA ALA A 308 -12.71 9.68 -17.56
C ALA A 308 -11.73 10.51 -16.72
N CYS A 309 -10.44 10.25 -16.85
CA CYS A 309 -9.37 11.05 -16.29
C CYS A 309 -8.50 11.61 -17.42
N PHE A 310 -8.53 12.93 -17.60
CA PHE A 310 -7.74 13.62 -18.63
C PHE A 310 -6.24 13.56 -18.31
N LEU A 311 -5.41 13.46 -19.35
CA LEU A 311 -3.95 13.38 -19.23
C LEU A 311 -3.30 14.75 -19.49
N PRO A 312 -2.83 15.48 -18.47
CA PRO A 312 -2.12 16.73 -18.66
C PRO A 312 -0.61 16.50 -18.77
N HIS A 313 0.13 17.57 -19.04
CA HIS A 313 1.56 17.62 -18.77
C HIS A 313 1.81 17.97 -17.29
N ASP A 314 2.57 17.12 -16.61
CA ASP A 314 3.10 17.36 -15.27
C ASP A 314 4.52 16.74 -15.18
N PRO A 315 5.59 17.54 -15.29
CA PRO A 315 6.96 17.01 -15.21
C PRO A 315 7.30 16.42 -13.83
N ASN A 316 6.51 16.76 -12.81
CA ASN A 316 6.68 16.29 -11.44
C ASN A 316 5.76 15.11 -11.11
N VAL A 317 5.09 14.48 -12.08
CA VAL A 317 4.25 13.30 -11.83
C VAL A 317 5.02 12.24 -11.05
N PHE A 318 4.37 11.68 -10.04
CA PHE A 318 4.87 10.54 -9.29
C PHE A 318 4.28 9.25 -9.87
N ILE A 319 5.11 8.21 -9.98
CA ILE A 319 4.72 6.81 -10.16
C ILE A 319 5.36 5.99 -9.05
N ASN A 320 4.66 4.95 -8.60
CA ASN A 320 5.22 4.02 -7.64
C ASN A 320 6.51 3.38 -8.20
N PRO A 321 7.66 3.48 -7.49
CA PRO A 321 8.94 2.94 -7.95
C PRO A 321 8.92 1.45 -8.29
N LYS A 322 7.96 0.67 -7.79
CA LYS A 322 7.82 -0.75 -8.14
C LYS A 322 7.63 -1.01 -9.64
N TYR A 323 7.22 0.00 -10.41
CA TYR A 323 7.03 -0.11 -11.86
C TYR A 323 8.23 0.36 -12.69
N LEU A 324 9.21 1.03 -12.08
CA LEU A 324 10.33 1.68 -12.78
C LEU A 324 11.55 0.80 -12.93
#